data_AF-A0A452ZYT7-F1
#
_entry.id   AF-A0A452ZYT7-F1
#
_cell.length_a   1.000
_cell.length_b   1.000
_cell.length_c   1.000
_cell.angle_alpha   90.00
_cell.angle_beta   90.00
_cell.angle_gamma   90.00
#
_symmetry.space_group_name_H-M   'P 1'
#
loop_
_entity.id
_entity.type
_entity.pdbx_description
1 polymer ?
#
loop_
_entity_poly.entity_id
_entity_poly.type
_entity_poly.pdbx_seq_one_letter_code
_entity_poly.pdbx_strand_id
1 'polypeptide(L)'
;MRAVFLYRSGVYNIVEVPSRELFDGCSMRNITNRYQNGPTIIELIPPAGPRYYFCGVGKHCEEGQKLKIYVAPFAPSRTQNDDQAEDADDDGDVMSGGSPAPAAVPLLALAACLLLM
;
A
#
# COMPACT_ATOMS: atom_id res chain seq x y z
N MET A 1 0.70 10.93 -8.43
CA MET A 1 0.07 9.81 -9.17
C MET A 1 -1.42 10.09 -9.24
N ARG A 2 -2.10 9.79 -10.34
CA ARG A 2 -3.53 10.10 -10.51
C ARG A 2 -4.35 8.88 -10.87
N ALA A 3 -5.57 8.81 -10.36
CA ALA A 3 -6.58 7.84 -10.77
C ALA A 3 -7.56 8.50 -11.74
N VAL A 4 -7.84 7.85 -12.86
CA VAL A 4 -8.79 8.33 -13.87
C VAL A 4 -10.01 7.43 -13.85
N PHE A 5 -11.17 8.01 -13.53
CA PHE A 5 -12.45 7.33 -13.48
C PHE A 5 -13.29 7.75 -14.67
N LEU A 6 -13.52 6.81 -15.59
CA LEU A 6 -14.34 7.02 -16.77
C LEU A 6 -15.76 6.55 -16.46
N TYR A 7 -16.73 7.46 -16.52
CA TYR A 7 -18.14 7.12 -16.33
C TYR A 7 -19.05 8.17 -16.99
N ARG A 8 -20.29 7.78 -17.27
CA ARG A 8 -21.31 8.68 -17.83
C ARG A 8 -21.90 9.56 -16.71
N SER A 9 -21.76 10.88 -16.86
CA SER A 9 -22.38 11.87 -15.97
C SER A 9 -23.89 11.66 -15.88
N GLY A 10 -24.45 11.84 -14.68
CA GLY A 10 -25.89 11.67 -14.41
C GLY A 10 -26.35 10.21 -14.23
N VAL A 11 -25.54 9.22 -14.63
CA VAL A 11 -25.82 7.79 -14.38
C VAL A 11 -24.97 7.24 -13.24
N TYR A 12 -23.72 7.68 -13.18
CA TYR A 12 -22.79 7.32 -12.12
C TYR A 12 -22.19 8.57 -11.49
N ASN A 13 -21.57 8.38 -10.33
CA ASN A 13 -20.81 9.39 -9.62
C ASN A 13 -19.69 8.70 -8.84
N ILE A 14 -18.80 9.50 -8.27
CA ILE A 14 -17.80 9.04 -7.30
C ILE A 14 -18.10 9.74 -5.99
N VAL A 15 -18.18 8.95 -4.92
CA VAL A 15 -18.30 9.41 -3.55
C VAL A 15 -17.04 8.97 -2.84
N GLU A 16 -16.36 9.93 -2.21
CA GLU A 16 -15.23 9.65 -1.35
C GLU A 16 -15.66 9.74 0.12
N VAL A 17 -15.24 8.78 0.93
CA VAL A 17 -15.51 8.76 2.37
C VAL A 17 -14.23 8.59 3.19
N PRO A 18 -14.19 9.13 4.42
CA PRO A 18 -12.96 9.17 5.21
C PRO A 18 -12.63 7.84 5.88
N SER A 19 -13.58 6.91 5.98
CA SER A 19 -13.41 5.69 6.78
C SER A 19 -13.86 4.42 6.06
N ARG A 20 -13.31 3.30 6.50
CA ARG A 20 -13.66 1.97 5.98
C ARG A 20 -15.11 1.62 6.30
N GLU A 21 -15.60 1.97 7.47
CA GLU A 21 -16.95 1.65 7.92
C GLU A 21 -18.00 2.30 7.00
N LEU A 22 -17.77 3.57 6.63
CA LEU A 22 -18.64 4.28 5.69
C LEU A 22 -18.56 3.67 4.29
N PHE A 23 -17.38 3.23 3.87
CA PHE A 23 -17.17 2.56 2.59
C PHE A 23 -17.81 1.17 2.52
N ASP A 24 -17.69 0.37 3.59
CA ASP A 24 -18.26 -0.97 3.70
C ASP A 24 -19.78 -0.93 3.80
N GLY A 25 -20.32 0.08 4.48
CA GLY A 25 -21.76 0.31 4.55
C GLY A 25 -22.36 1.14 3.42
N CYS A 26 -21.61 1.49 2.37
CA CYS A 26 -22.07 2.36 1.26
C CYS A 26 -22.72 3.67 1.77
N SER A 27 -22.22 4.18 2.88
CA SER A 27 -22.86 5.24 3.64
C SER A 27 -22.60 6.60 3.02
N MET A 28 -23.69 7.31 2.75
CA MET A 28 -23.67 8.69 2.27
C MET A 28 -23.51 9.71 3.41
N ARG A 29 -23.23 9.25 4.64
CA ARG A 29 -23.02 10.11 5.81
C ARG A 29 -21.57 10.57 5.85
N ASN A 30 -21.35 11.87 6.10
CA ASN A 30 -20.02 12.46 6.26
C ASN A 30 -19.06 12.17 5.10
N ILE A 31 -19.54 12.37 3.87
CA ILE A 31 -18.71 12.21 2.66
C ILE A 31 -17.62 13.28 2.64
N THR A 32 -16.43 12.91 2.17
CA THR A 32 -15.32 13.83 1.97
C THR A 32 -15.49 14.61 0.68
N ASN A 33 -15.83 13.91 -0.41
CA ASN A 33 -16.04 14.52 -1.72
C ASN A 33 -17.13 13.80 -2.49
N ARG A 34 -17.69 14.49 -3.49
CA ARG A 34 -18.58 13.91 -4.48
C ARG A 34 -18.28 14.51 -5.85
N TYR A 35 -18.18 13.64 -6.85
CA TYR A 35 -17.96 14.00 -8.25
C TYR A 35 -19.09 13.42 -9.09
N GLN A 36 -19.85 14.29 -9.76
CA GLN A 36 -21.03 13.93 -10.54
C GLN A 36 -20.76 13.87 -12.04
N ASN A 37 -19.62 14.44 -12.47
CA ASN A 37 -19.27 14.60 -13.88
C ASN A 37 -18.04 13.77 -14.22
N GLY A 38 -18.22 12.84 -15.15
CA GLY A 38 -17.15 12.01 -15.71
C GLY A 38 -16.64 12.57 -17.05
N PRO A 39 -15.40 12.22 -17.44
CA PRO A 39 -14.43 11.49 -16.64
C PRO A 39 -13.87 12.36 -15.50
N THR A 40 -13.63 11.74 -14.34
CA THR A 40 -13.05 12.43 -13.17
C THR A 40 -11.60 11.99 -13.00
N ILE A 41 -10.70 12.96 -12.79
CA ILE A 41 -9.30 12.72 -12.43
C ILE A 41 -9.13 13.06 -10.95
N ILE A 42 -8.64 12.11 -10.16
CA ILE A 42 -8.34 12.30 -8.74
C ILE A 42 -6.84 12.16 -8.53
N GLU A 43 -6.21 13.21 -7.99
CA GLU A 43 -4.81 13.19 -7.61
C GLU A 43 -4.62 12.43 -6.30
N LEU A 44 -3.82 11.36 -6.35
CA LEU A 44 -3.45 10.53 -5.21
C LEU A 44 -2.16 11.10 -4.60
N ILE A 45 -2.33 12.18 -3.86
CA ILE A 45 -1.25 12.87 -3.14
C ILE A 45 -1.17 12.41 -1.68
N PRO A 46 -0.06 12.64 -0.97
CA PRO A 46 0.05 12.37 0.46
C PRO A 46 -1.11 12.98 1.28
N PRO A 47 -1.46 12.40 2.44
CA PRO A 47 -0.71 11.38 3.17
C PRO A 47 -0.88 9.97 2.60
N ALA A 48 0.05 9.10 2.98
CA ALA A 48 -0.07 7.66 2.74
C ALA A 48 -1.31 7.09 3.42
N GLY A 49 -1.85 6.02 2.87
CA GLY A 49 -2.96 5.28 3.47
C GLY A 49 -4.10 5.02 2.50
N PRO A 50 -5.20 4.43 3.00
CA PRO A 50 -6.32 4.06 2.17
C PRO A 50 -7.19 5.27 1.81
N ARG A 51 -7.64 5.30 0.56
CA ARG A 51 -8.69 6.17 0.02
C ARG A 51 -9.86 5.30 -0.42
N TYR A 52 -11.07 5.71 -0.07
CA TYR A 52 -12.27 4.91 -0.25
C TYR A 52 -13.25 5.62 -1.18
N TYR A 53 -13.57 4.98 -2.30
CA TYR A 53 -14.42 5.53 -3.35
C TYR A 53 -15.56 4.57 -3.69
N PHE A 54 -16.77 5.06 -3.91
CA PHE A 54 -17.86 4.23 -4.43
C PHE A 54 -18.86 5.06 -5.24
N CYS A 55 -19.74 4.40 -5.99
CA CYS A 55 -20.86 5.09 -6.62
C CYS A 55 -22.07 5.13 -5.67
N GLY A 56 -22.52 6.33 -5.32
CA GLY A 56 -23.67 6.53 -4.44
C GLY A 56 -25.01 6.64 -5.20
N VAL A 57 -25.12 6.04 -6.39
CA VAL A 57 -26.38 6.02 -7.16
C VAL A 57 -27.06 4.68 -6.95
N GLY A 58 -28.32 4.70 -6.50
CA GLY A 58 -29.13 3.48 -6.33
C GLY A 58 -28.42 2.45 -5.43
N LYS A 59 -28.28 1.23 -5.96
CA LYS A 59 -27.59 0.11 -5.29
C LYS A 59 -26.20 -0.20 -5.87
N HIS A 60 -25.65 0.70 -6.69
CA HIS A 60 -24.40 0.41 -7.40
C HIS A 60 -23.25 0.07 -6.44
N CYS A 61 -23.15 0.75 -5.29
CA CYS A 61 -22.12 0.45 -4.29
C CYS A 61 -22.30 -0.94 -3.67
N GLU A 62 -23.51 -1.28 -3.26
CA GLU A 62 -23.87 -2.55 -2.64
C GLU A 62 -23.70 -3.72 -3.61
N GLU A 63 -23.87 -3.47 -4.90
CA GLU A 63 -23.63 -4.41 -6.00
C GLU A 63 -22.14 -4.46 -6.42
N GLY A 64 -21.26 -3.74 -5.73
CA GLY A 64 -19.81 -3.87 -5.86
C GLY A 64 -19.11 -2.75 -6.63
N GLN A 65 -19.82 -1.69 -7.04
CA GLN A 65 -19.20 -0.49 -7.65
C GLN A 65 -18.54 0.39 -6.59
N LYS A 66 -17.45 -0.12 -6.02
CA LYS A 66 -16.63 0.49 -4.98
C LYS A 66 -15.16 0.10 -5.14
N LEU A 67 -14.26 1.03 -4.83
CA LEU A 67 -12.81 0.88 -4.99
C LEU A 67 -12.09 1.48 -3.78
N LYS A 68 -11.18 0.70 -3.20
CA LYS A 68 -10.20 1.16 -2.22
C LYS A 68 -8.85 1.30 -2.90
N ILE A 69 -8.26 2.49 -2.82
CA ILE A 69 -6.90 2.74 -3.31
C ILE A 69 -5.98 2.93 -2.12
N TYR A 70 -4.84 2.24 -2.07
CA TYR A 70 -3.82 2.49 -1.04
C TYR A 70 -2.73 3.39 -1.62
N VAL A 71 -2.60 4.60 -1.08
CA VAL A 71 -1.53 5.53 -1.42
C VAL A 71 -0.30 5.13 -0.61
N ALA A 72 0.75 4.70 -1.28
CA ALA A 72 2.02 4.38 -0.62
C ALA A 72 2.68 5.64 -0.06
N PRO A 73 3.44 5.54 1.04
CA PRO A 73 4.28 6.65 1.49
C PRO A 73 5.27 7.05 0.41
N PHE A 74 5.44 8.35 0.23
CA PHE A 74 6.48 8.88 -0.61
C PHE A 74 7.83 8.64 0.08
N ALA A 75 8.60 7.66 -0.41
CA ALA A 75 10.00 7.57 -0.06
C ALA A 75 10.74 8.60 -0.93
N PRO A 76 11.44 9.59 -0.35
CA PRO A 76 12.34 10.40 -1.14
C PRO A 76 13.39 9.48 -1.76
N SER A 77 13.59 9.60 -3.08
CA SER A 77 14.68 8.90 -3.76
C SER A 77 16.00 9.31 -3.12
N ARG A 78 16.76 8.34 -2.59
CA ARG A 78 18.17 8.61 -2.27
C ARG A 78 18.89 8.85 -3.59
N THR A 79 19.36 10.07 -3.82
CA THR A 79 20.45 10.27 -4.76
C THR A 79 21.66 9.57 -4.14
N GLN A 80 21.95 8.35 -4.61
CA GLN A 80 23.28 7.81 -4.43
C GLN A 80 24.18 8.63 -5.35
N ASN A 81 24.89 9.61 -4.78
CA ASN A 81 26.09 10.11 -5.42
C ASN A 81 27.11 8.98 -5.33
N ASP A 82 27.05 8.07 -6.29
CA ASP A 82 28.12 7.11 -6.55
C ASP A 82 29.27 7.88 -7.23
N ASP A 83 29.93 8.75 -6.48
CA ASP A 83 31.26 9.23 -6.82
C ASP A 83 32.24 8.13 -6.44
N GLN A 84 32.48 7.27 -7.42
CA GLN A 84 33.52 6.26 -7.44
C GLN A 84 34.88 6.98 -7.54
N ALA A 85 35.70 6.86 -6.50
CA ALA A 85 37.14 7.13 -6.57
C ALA A 85 37.88 5.80 -6.35
N GLU A 86 38.54 5.34 -7.40
CA GLU A 86 39.44 4.19 -7.42
C GLU A 86 40.89 4.63 -7.05
N ASP A 87 41.61 3.71 -6.38
CA ASP A 87 43.08 3.48 -6.29
C ASP A 87 44.00 4.47 -5.51
N ALA A 88 45.05 4.07 -4.78
CA ALA A 88 45.82 2.81 -4.71
C ALA A 88 46.67 2.64 -3.41
N ASP A 89 46.99 1.36 -3.10
CA ASP A 89 48.19 0.70 -2.52
C ASP A 89 48.81 1.05 -1.13
N ASP A 90 48.96 0.04 -0.24
CA ASP A 90 50.27 -0.44 0.28
C ASP A 90 50.16 -1.76 1.10
N ASP A 91 51.20 -2.59 0.95
CA ASP A 91 51.42 -4.01 1.28
C ASP A 91 51.34 -4.44 2.76
N GLY A 92 51.05 -5.74 2.99
CA GLY A 92 51.46 -6.42 4.24
C GLY A 92 50.71 -7.68 4.69
N ASP A 93 51.17 -8.84 4.20
CA ASP A 93 51.28 -10.16 4.86
C ASP A 93 50.06 -10.91 5.48
N VAL A 94 49.59 -11.89 4.69
CA VAL A 94 49.55 -13.35 4.97
C VAL A 94 49.46 -13.81 6.44
N MET A 95 48.37 -14.53 6.79
CA MET A 95 48.46 -15.96 7.14
C MET A 95 47.09 -16.67 7.16
N SER A 96 47.15 -17.90 6.68
CA SER A 96 46.13 -18.91 6.42
C SER A 96 45.42 -19.45 7.68
N GLY A 97 44.16 -19.88 7.55
CA GLY A 97 43.51 -20.65 8.63
C GLY A 97 42.04 -21.06 8.46
N GLY A 98 41.76 -22.01 7.56
CA GLY A 98 40.83 -23.13 7.80
C GLY A 98 39.31 -22.88 7.83
N SER A 99 38.61 -23.32 6.77
CA SER A 99 37.22 -23.78 6.86
C SER A 99 37.11 -25.08 7.67
N PRO A 100 36.00 -25.30 8.39
CA PRO A 100 35.01 -26.23 7.84
C PRO A 100 33.55 -25.82 8.10
N ALA A 101 32.68 -26.05 7.11
CA ALA A 101 31.28 -26.48 7.33
C ALA A 101 31.29 -27.98 7.68
N PRO A 102 30.22 -28.66 8.19
CA PRO A 102 28.79 -28.31 8.23
C PRO A 102 28.08 -28.68 9.57
N ALA A 103 26.74 -28.56 9.67
CA ALA A 103 25.79 -29.58 10.18
C ALA A 103 24.43 -29.03 10.67
N ALA A 104 23.40 -29.25 9.85
CA ALA A 104 22.11 -29.91 10.13
C ALA A 104 21.51 -30.02 11.57
N VAL A 105 20.27 -29.48 11.74
CA VAL A 105 19.00 -29.93 12.43
C VAL A 105 19.02 -30.41 13.92
N PRO A 106 17.91 -30.36 14.73
CA PRO A 106 16.51 -30.65 14.36
C PRO A 106 15.35 -29.83 14.98
N LEU A 107 14.20 -30.09 14.36
CA LEU A 107 12.78 -29.91 14.70
C LEU A 107 12.36 -30.60 16.02
N LEU A 108 11.36 -30.05 16.75
CA LEU A 108 10.26 -30.70 17.53
C LEU A 108 9.80 -29.76 18.68
N ALA A 109 8.56 -29.23 18.65
CA ALA A 109 7.33 -29.80 19.23
C ALA A 109 7.25 -29.51 20.76
N LEU A 110 6.14 -29.15 21.45
CA LEU A 110 4.68 -29.23 21.35
C LEU A 110 4.11 -28.19 22.36
N ALA A 111 3.05 -27.45 22.05
CA ALA A 111 1.68 -27.62 22.57
C ALA A 111 1.48 -27.66 24.10
N ALA A 112 0.70 -26.71 24.62
CA ALA A 112 -0.24 -26.75 25.78
C ALA A 112 -0.39 -25.28 26.29
N CYS A 113 -1.50 -24.73 26.80
CA CYS A 113 -2.82 -25.19 27.22
C CYS A 113 -3.65 -23.89 27.32
N LEU A 114 -4.75 -23.71 26.57
CA LEU A 114 -6.14 -23.71 27.04
C LEU A 114 -6.48 -22.93 28.33
N LEU A 115 -7.56 -22.15 28.19
CA LEU A 115 -8.52 -21.62 29.17
C LEU A 115 -8.23 -20.25 29.79
N LEU A 116 -9.00 -19.24 29.35
CA LEU A 116 -9.80 -18.42 30.26
C LEU A 116 -11.17 -18.19 29.58
N MET A 117 -12.21 -18.49 30.35
CA MET A 117 -13.64 -18.49 29.98
C MET A 117 -14.17 -17.08 29.76
#